data_AF-A0A412AZ44-F1
#
_entry.id   AF-A0A412AZ44-F1
#
_cell.length_a   1.000
_cell.length_b   1.000
_cell.length_c   1.000
_cell.angle_alpha   90.00
_cell.angle_beta   90.00
_cell.angle_gamma   90.00
#
_symmetry.space_group_name_H-M   'P 1'
#
loop_
_entity.id
_entity.type
_entity.pdbx_description
1 polymer ?
#
loop_
_entity_poly.entity_id
_entity_poly.type
_entity_poly.pdbx_seq_one_letter_code
_entity_poly.pdbx_strand_id
1 'polypeptide(L)'
;MRKRFERRTIGLFCILMVETIGIMGSVYRITGDEGILAAAAQQGTYRCTIASFRGTIYDTNLQALTGLGELAKLSSPLDSEDIFWVNERYQEDQDAVHVIGYLDGDGNGVDGIEKAYNGYLTDGGQLSVVYQVDALNQVIAGMERTIDDTSELQNKGVVLTLDKEIQEIAQEAAEKYLTKGSVLVTEIPSCEIRASVSLPTYPPMTWRILWTKRERRFLTGPFPAIR
;
A
#
# COMPACT_ATOMS: atom_id res chain seq x y z
N MET A 1 -34.98 14.94 74.80
CA MET A 1 -34.93 14.23 73.50
C MET A 1 -33.81 14.71 72.57
N ARG A 2 -33.40 15.99 72.61
CA ARG A 2 -32.36 16.60 71.75
C ARG A 2 -30.97 15.91 71.77
N LYS A 3 -30.46 15.53 72.95
CA LYS A 3 -29.14 14.87 73.11
C LYS A 3 -29.01 13.49 72.45
N ARG A 4 -30.11 12.77 72.20
CA ARG A 4 -30.10 11.45 71.53
C ARG A 4 -30.04 11.60 70.00
N PHE A 5 -30.57 12.70 69.47
CA PHE A 5 -30.54 13.02 68.04
C PHE A 5 -29.16 13.53 67.63
N GLU A 6 -28.56 14.43 68.41
CA GLU A 6 -27.21 14.96 68.15
C GLU A 6 -26.14 13.87 68.09
N ARG A 7 -26.18 12.86 68.98
CA ARG A 7 -25.23 11.72 68.92
C ARG A 7 -25.40 10.86 67.68
N ARG A 8 -26.61 10.75 67.13
CA ARG A 8 -26.88 9.99 65.90
C ARG A 8 -26.42 10.77 64.66
N THR A 9 -26.63 12.08 64.65
CA THR A 9 -26.15 12.97 63.60
C THR A 9 -24.62 13.03 63.56
N ILE A 10 -23.95 13.09 64.73
CA ILE A 10 -22.48 13.04 64.82
C ILE A 10 -21.96 11.69 64.32
N GLY A 11 -22.60 10.58 64.68
CA GLY A 11 -22.23 9.25 64.18
C GLY A 11 -22.31 9.15 62.65
N LEU A 12 -23.40 9.65 62.05
CA LEU A 12 -23.55 9.71 60.58
C LEU A 12 -22.48 10.60 59.92
N PHE A 13 -22.16 11.74 60.51
CA PHE A 13 -21.13 12.65 59.99
C PHE A 13 -19.72 12.02 60.04
N CYS A 14 -19.40 11.29 61.11
CA CYS A 14 -18.13 10.58 61.23
C CYS A 14 -18.00 9.45 60.20
N ILE A 15 -19.07 8.71 59.92
CA ILE A 15 -19.09 7.67 58.89
C ILE A 15 -18.85 8.29 57.50
N LEU A 16 -19.56 9.38 57.18
CA LEU A 16 -19.41 10.07 55.91
C LEU A 16 -17.99 10.64 55.71
N MET A 17 -17.36 11.17 56.77
CA MET A 17 -15.96 11.61 56.68
C MET A 17 -15.02 10.44 56.39
N VAL A 18 -15.19 9.30 57.05
CA VAL A 18 -14.34 8.12 56.81
C VAL A 18 -14.50 7.59 55.38
N GLU A 19 -15.72 7.59 54.85
CA GLU A 19 -16.00 7.23 53.45
C GLU A 19 -15.33 8.19 52.47
N THR A 20 -15.43 9.51 52.70
CA THR A 20 -14.78 10.50 51.83
C THR A 20 -13.25 10.40 51.86
N ILE A 21 -12.66 10.13 53.03
CA ILE A 21 -11.21 9.91 53.18
C ILE A 21 -10.79 8.61 52.47
N GLY A 22 -11.60 7.56 52.55
CA GLY A 22 -11.36 6.30 51.84
C GLY A 22 -11.41 6.46 50.32
N ILE A 23 -12.39 7.22 49.82
CA ILE A 23 -12.49 7.56 48.39
C ILE A 23 -11.28 8.40 47.98
N MET A 24 -10.89 9.38 48.79
CA MET A 24 -9.72 10.23 48.49
C MET A 24 -8.42 9.41 48.48
N GLY A 25 -8.26 8.44 49.40
CA GLY A 25 -7.14 7.51 49.40
C GLY A 25 -7.15 6.54 48.20
N SER A 26 -8.33 6.10 47.76
CA SER A 26 -8.49 5.31 46.54
C SER A 26 -8.13 6.12 45.30
N VAL A 27 -8.56 7.39 45.24
CA VAL A 27 -8.19 8.31 44.16
C VAL A 27 -6.70 8.58 44.19
N TYR A 28 -6.09 8.86 45.35
CA TYR A 28 -4.64 9.04 45.46
C TYR A 28 -3.83 7.80 45.05
N ARG A 29 -4.35 6.59 45.24
CA ARG A 29 -3.71 5.37 44.72
C ARG A 29 -3.80 5.25 43.21
N ILE A 30 -4.89 5.74 42.60
CA ILE A 30 -5.09 5.75 41.14
C ILE A 30 -4.30 6.91 40.50
N THR A 31 -4.23 8.06 41.17
CA THR A 31 -3.50 9.26 40.73
C THR A 31 -2.00 9.17 41.04
N GLY A 32 -1.58 8.44 42.08
CA GLY A 32 -0.16 8.15 42.35
C GLY A 32 0.50 7.27 41.29
N ASP A 33 -0.30 6.57 40.48
CA ASP A 33 0.08 5.94 39.20
C ASP A 33 -0.02 6.95 38.04
N GLU A 34 0.30 8.22 38.29
CA GLU A 34 0.38 9.32 37.31
C GLU A 34 1.29 8.98 36.11
N GLY A 35 2.16 7.98 36.25
CA GLY A 35 2.97 7.42 35.17
C GLY A 35 2.19 6.58 34.14
N ILE A 36 1.03 6.00 34.47
CA ILE A 36 0.31 5.08 33.57
C ILE A 36 -0.76 5.82 32.75
N LEU A 37 -1.44 6.82 33.34
CA LEU A 37 -2.47 7.59 32.62
C LEU A 37 -1.87 8.65 31.68
N ALA A 38 -0.73 9.25 32.02
CA ALA A 38 -0.04 10.18 31.11
C ALA A 38 0.63 9.46 29.94
N ALA A 39 1.14 8.23 30.16
CA ALA A 39 1.69 7.39 29.10
C ALA A 39 0.61 6.86 28.15
N ALA A 40 -0.54 6.41 28.67
CA ALA A 40 -1.65 5.94 27.84
C ALA A 40 -2.30 7.06 27.01
N ALA A 41 -2.29 8.30 27.48
CA ALA A 41 -2.75 9.47 26.73
C ALA A 41 -1.76 9.95 25.65
N GLN A 42 -0.51 9.46 25.70
CA GLN A 42 0.56 9.81 24.76
C GLN A 42 0.94 8.69 23.79
N GLN A 43 0.39 7.48 23.98
CA GLN A 43 0.59 6.35 23.09
C GLN A 43 -0.48 6.34 21.99
N GLY A 44 -0.04 6.35 20.74
CA GLY A 44 -0.91 6.31 19.57
C GLY A 44 -0.64 5.09 18.70
N THR A 45 -1.60 4.72 17.86
CA THR A 45 -1.34 3.79 16.74
C THR A 45 -1.13 4.60 15.47
N TYR A 46 -0.02 4.36 14.78
CA TYR A 46 0.23 4.93 13.46
C TYR A 46 0.12 3.85 12.39
N ARG A 47 -0.73 4.10 11.38
CA ARG A 47 -0.85 3.22 10.22
C ARG A 47 0.07 3.73 9.12
N CYS A 48 1.00 2.88 8.70
CA CYS A 48 1.91 3.14 7.60
C CYS A 48 1.57 2.24 6.41
N THR A 49 1.22 2.81 5.27
CA THR A 49 1.02 2.06 4.03
C THR A 49 2.38 1.82 3.37
N ILE A 50 2.74 0.54 3.23
CA ILE A 50 4.01 0.11 2.63
C ILE A 50 3.89 0.06 1.10
N ALA A 51 2.79 -0.48 0.60
CA ALA A 51 2.52 -0.57 -0.82
C ALA A 51 1.01 -0.45 -1.09
N SER A 52 0.66 0.21 -2.18
CA SER A 52 -0.68 0.21 -2.74
C SER A 52 -0.69 -0.64 -3.99
N PHE A 53 -1.70 -1.47 -4.13
CA PHE A 53 -1.84 -2.36 -5.26
C PHE A 53 -3.00 -1.94 -6.16
N ARG A 54 -2.96 -2.43 -7.39
CA ARG A 54 -3.98 -2.20 -8.42
C ARG A 54 -4.50 -3.53 -8.91
N GLY A 55 -5.72 -3.53 -9.41
CA GLY A 55 -6.31 -4.69 -10.06
C GLY A 55 -5.42 -5.24 -11.19
N THR A 56 -5.53 -6.54 -11.41
CA THR A 56 -4.69 -7.25 -12.38
C THR A 56 -5.31 -7.22 -13.77
N ILE A 57 -4.49 -7.04 -14.80
CA ILE A 57 -4.91 -7.23 -16.19
C ILE A 57 -4.56 -8.67 -16.57
N TYR A 58 -5.54 -9.40 -17.09
CA TYR A 58 -5.43 -10.81 -17.46
C TYR A 58 -5.57 -11.01 -18.96
N ASP A 59 -4.96 -12.07 -19.47
CA ASP A 59 -5.20 -12.59 -20.81
C ASP A 59 -6.52 -13.41 -20.87
N THR A 60 -6.86 -13.91 -22.05
CA THR A 60 -8.09 -14.70 -22.30
C THR A 60 -8.15 -16.01 -21.52
N ASN A 61 -7.01 -16.51 -21.02
CA ASN A 61 -6.86 -17.73 -20.26
C ASN A 61 -6.75 -17.48 -18.74
N LEU A 62 -7.02 -16.24 -18.28
CA LEU A 62 -6.86 -15.78 -16.88
C LEU A 62 -5.41 -15.80 -16.38
N GLN A 63 -4.43 -15.77 -17.27
CA GLN A 63 -3.04 -15.55 -16.92
C GLN A 63 -2.80 -14.05 -16.72
N ALA A 64 -2.17 -13.69 -15.61
CA ALA A 64 -1.85 -12.29 -15.33
C ALA A 64 -0.84 -11.75 -16.37
N LEU A 65 -1.12 -10.54 -16.87
CA LEU A 65 -0.22 -9.77 -17.74
C LEU A 65 0.52 -8.68 -16.94
N THR A 66 0.01 -8.32 -15.76
CA THR A 66 0.60 -7.34 -14.83
C THR A 66 0.79 -7.96 -13.44
N GLY A 67 1.64 -7.36 -12.60
CA GLY A 67 1.95 -7.87 -11.25
C GLY A 67 2.98 -9.01 -11.25
N LEU A 68 3.63 -9.23 -12.39
CA LEU A 68 4.64 -10.26 -12.60
C LEU A 68 6.07 -9.70 -12.65
N GLY A 69 6.27 -8.44 -12.27
CA GLY A 69 7.60 -7.82 -12.20
C GLY A 69 8.46 -8.38 -11.06
N GLU A 70 9.69 -7.89 -10.97
CA GLU A 70 10.64 -8.33 -9.93
C GLU A 70 10.12 -8.01 -8.52
N LEU A 71 10.61 -8.77 -7.52
CA LEU A 71 10.31 -8.49 -6.12
C LEU A 71 11.08 -7.24 -5.66
N ALA A 72 10.36 -6.16 -5.46
CA ALA A 72 10.88 -4.94 -4.86
C ALA A 72 10.96 -5.09 -3.33
N LYS A 73 12.15 -4.75 -2.80
CA LYS A 73 12.39 -4.68 -1.36
C LYS A 73 11.98 -3.29 -0.85
N LEU A 74 10.96 -3.23 0.01
CA LEU A 74 10.48 -2.01 0.64
C LEU A 74 10.75 -2.05 2.14
N SER A 75 11.15 -0.92 2.73
CA SER A 75 11.28 -0.76 4.18
C SER A 75 10.19 0.15 4.71
N SER A 76 9.75 -0.08 5.95
CA SER A 76 8.84 0.85 6.60
C SER A 76 9.52 2.21 6.84
N PRO A 77 8.86 3.33 6.51
CA PRO A 77 9.32 4.68 6.89
C PRO A 77 9.50 4.88 8.40
N LEU A 78 8.79 4.09 9.21
CA LEU A 78 8.85 4.18 10.67
C LEU A 78 9.87 3.23 11.29
N ASP A 79 10.23 2.15 10.60
CA ASP A 79 11.22 1.18 11.05
C ASP A 79 11.96 0.59 9.85
N SER A 80 13.23 0.99 9.68
CA SER A 80 14.05 0.54 8.55
C SER A 80 14.44 -0.94 8.60
N GLU A 81 14.31 -1.60 9.76
CA GLU A 81 14.58 -3.03 9.88
C GLU A 81 13.44 -3.88 9.31
N ASP A 82 12.24 -3.29 9.20
CA ASP A 82 11.07 -3.96 8.65
C ASP A 82 11.07 -3.97 7.13
N ILE A 83 11.33 -5.15 6.58
CA ILE A 83 11.45 -5.38 5.14
C ILE A 83 10.23 -6.14 4.61
N PHE A 84 9.68 -5.63 3.51
CA PHE A 84 8.58 -6.23 2.76
C PHE A 84 9.02 -6.49 1.31
N TRP A 85 8.58 -7.61 0.77
CA TRP A 85 8.79 -7.96 -0.64
C TRP A 85 7.48 -7.80 -1.39
N VAL A 86 7.49 -6.98 -2.43
CA VAL A 86 6.30 -6.65 -3.22
C VAL A 86 6.61 -6.81 -4.70
N ASN A 87 5.76 -7.51 -5.44
CA ASN A 87 5.89 -7.63 -6.89
C ASN A 87 5.75 -6.27 -7.58
N GLU A 88 6.65 -5.96 -8.50
CA GLU A 88 6.46 -4.83 -9.41
C GLU A 88 5.31 -5.10 -10.40
N ARG A 89 4.64 -4.02 -10.80
CA ARG A 89 3.48 -4.11 -11.69
C ARG A 89 3.85 -4.52 -13.11
N TYR A 90 4.99 -4.05 -13.62
CA TYR A 90 5.46 -4.33 -14.98
C TYR A 90 6.78 -5.08 -14.93
N GLN A 91 7.00 -5.92 -15.94
CA GLN A 91 8.30 -6.54 -16.19
C GLN A 91 9.21 -5.58 -16.98
N GLU A 92 10.53 -5.80 -16.92
CA GLU A 92 11.48 -5.03 -17.74
C GLU A 92 11.22 -5.26 -19.24
N ASP A 93 10.95 -6.52 -19.61
CA ASP A 93 10.59 -6.96 -20.96
C ASP A 93 9.10 -7.26 -21.04
N GLN A 94 8.27 -6.25 -20.74
CA GLN A 94 6.83 -6.39 -20.74
C GLN A 94 6.29 -6.57 -22.17
N ASP A 95 5.48 -7.59 -22.39
CA ASP A 95 4.74 -7.74 -23.65
C ASP A 95 3.51 -6.86 -23.72
N ALA A 96 3.07 -6.58 -24.97
CA ALA A 96 1.87 -5.81 -25.25
C ALA A 96 1.83 -4.43 -24.56
N VAL A 97 2.98 -3.77 -24.39
CA VAL A 97 3.09 -2.47 -23.68
C VAL A 97 2.16 -1.39 -24.23
N HIS A 98 1.92 -1.38 -25.53
CA HIS A 98 1.00 -0.41 -26.17
C HIS A 98 -0.47 -0.71 -25.89
N VAL A 99 -0.81 -1.97 -25.59
CA VAL A 99 -2.17 -2.34 -25.22
C VAL A 99 -2.38 -2.16 -23.73
N ILE A 100 -1.46 -2.68 -22.91
CA ILE A 100 -1.52 -2.56 -21.45
C ILE A 100 -1.44 -1.08 -21.05
N GLY A 101 -0.45 -0.37 -21.58
CA GLY A 101 -0.12 1.01 -21.23
C GLY A 101 0.79 1.10 -20.02
N TYR A 102 0.83 2.29 -19.42
CA TYR A 102 1.66 2.59 -18.24
C TYR A 102 0.96 3.57 -17.29
N LEU A 103 1.53 3.70 -16.09
CA LEU A 103 1.08 4.63 -15.05
C LEU A 103 2.00 5.85 -14.94
N ASP A 104 1.44 6.98 -14.54
CA ASP A 104 2.21 8.15 -14.10
C ASP A 104 2.80 7.99 -12.68
N GLY A 105 3.46 9.04 -12.19
CA GLY A 105 4.05 9.08 -10.85
C GLY A 105 3.04 8.97 -9.70
N ASP A 106 1.78 9.34 -9.97
CA ASP A 106 0.70 9.35 -8.99
C ASP A 106 -0.12 8.03 -9.03
N GLY A 107 0.24 7.11 -9.93
CA GLY A 107 -0.42 5.82 -10.09
C GLY A 107 -1.66 5.85 -10.97
N ASN A 108 -1.87 6.90 -11.77
CA ASN A 108 -2.97 6.97 -12.74
C ASN A 108 -2.54 6.37 -14.09
N GLY A 109 -3.44 5.64 -14.73
CA GLY A 109 -3.24 5.14 -16.08
C GLY A 109 -3.15 6.24 -17.12
N VAL A 110 -2.06 6.26 -17.90
CA VAL A 110 -1.77 7.29 -18.90
C VAL A 110 -2.19 6.86 -20.31
N ASP A 111 -2.01 5.57 -20.61
CA ASP A 111 -2.25 4.96 -21.91
C ASP A 111 -2.91 3.57 -21.77
N GLY A 112 -3.40 3.02 -22.88
CA GLY A 112 -3.88 1.65 -22.99
C GLY A 112 -5.04 1.29 -22.04
N ILE A 113 -5.05 0.02 -21.63
CA ILE A 113 -6.02 -0.55 -20.69
C ILE A 113 -5.89 0.10 -19.30
N GLU A 114 -4.68 0.46 -18.88
CA GLU A 114 -4.44 1.17 -17.62
C GLU A 114 -5.23 2.48 -17.56
N LYS A 115 -5.24 3.25 -18.65
CA LYS A 115 -6.04 4.47 -18.75
C LYS A 115 -7.53 4.17 -18.84
N ALA A 116 -7.91 3.27 -19.75
CA ALA A 116 -9.31 2.98 -20.05
C ALA A 116 -10.07 2.46 -18.81
N TYR A 117 -9.41 1.65 -17.98
CA TYR A 117 -9.99 1.07 -16.78
C TYR A 117 -9.39 1.63 -15.49
N ASN A 118 -8.77 2.82 -15.53
CA ASN A 118 -8.08 3.40 -14.37
C ASN A 118 -8.96 3.38 -13.11
N GLY A 119 -10.20 3.87 -13.20
CA GLY A 119 -11.12 3.91 -12.07
C GLY A 119 -11.48 2.55 -11.48
N TYR A 120 -11.47 1.48 -12.29
CA TYR A 120 -11.75 0.13 -11.83
C TYR A 120 -10.50 -0.56 -11.26
N LEU A 121 -9.33 -0.30 -11.85
CA LEU A 121 -8.05 -0.91 -11.47
C LEU A 121 -7.41 -0.25 -10.24
N THR A 122 -7.72 1.00 -9.90
CA THR A 122 -7.11 1.70 -8.74
C THR A 122 -7.39 1.03 -7.39
N ASP A 123 -8.53 0.36 -7.25
CA ASP A 123 -8.96 -0.26 -5.99
C ASP A 123 -8.50 -1.73 -5.90
N GLY A 124 -7.18 -1.94 -5.87
CA GLY A 124 -6.55 -3.26 -5.81
C GLY A 124 -6.05 -3.67 -4.42
N GLY A 125 -6.38 -2.90 -3.38
CA GLY A 125 -5.92 -3.12 -2.01
C GLY A 125 -4.57 -2.46 -1.69
N GLN A 126 -4.10 -2.71 -0.48
CA GLN A 126 -2.89 -2.14 0.09
C GLN A 126 -2.26 -3.08 1.14
N LEU A 127 -0.95 -2.98 1.29
CA LEU A 127 -0.20 -3.57 2.40
C LEU A 127 0.13 -2.44 3.39
N SER A 128 -0.40 -2.54 4.61
CA SER A 128 -0.19 -1.56 5.67
C SER A 128 0.32 -2.22 6.95
N VAL A 129 1.09 -1.47 7.73
CA VAL A 129 1.58 -1.90 9.04
C VAL A 129 1.14 -0.87 10.07
N VAL A 130 0.54 -1.35 11.14
CA VAL A 130 0.09 -0.52 12.27
C VAL A 130 1.12 -0.65 13.39
N TYR A 131 1.80 0.45 13.68
CA TYR A 131 2.80 0.58 14.73
C TYR A 131 2.20 1.25 15.97
N GLN A 132 2.67 0.84 17.14
CA GLN A 132 2.46 1.61 18.36
C GLN A 132 3.58 2.63 18.50
N VAL A 133 3.20 3.90 18.65
CA VAL A 133 4.11 5.02 18.73
C VAL A 133 3.96 5.77 20.05
N ASP A 134 5.06 6.36 20.51
CA ASP A 134 5.08 7.25 21.66
C ASP A 134 4.64 8.68 21.30
N ALA A 135 4.74 9.60 22.26
CA ALA A 135 4.37 11.01 22.11
C ALA A 135 5.19 11.75 21.03
N LEU A 136 6.32 11.19 20.61
CA LEU A 136 7.26 11.76 19.64
C LEU A 136 7.15 11.06 18.27
N ASN A 137 6.10 10.26 18.05
CA ASN A 137 5.90 9.41 16.88
C ASN A 137 7.04 8.40 16.64
N GLN A 138 7.78 8.02 17.67
CA GLN A 138 8.79 6.97 17.58
C GLN A 138 8.14 5.62 17.84
N VAL A 139 8.53 4.61 17.06
CA VAL A 139 8.05 3.25 17.25
C VAL A 139 8.55 2.72 18.59
N ILE A 140 7.65 2.18 19.40
CA ILE A 140 8.00 1.59 20.68
C ILE A 140 8.58 0.20 20.43
N ALA A 141 9.90 0.08 20.54
CA ALA A 141 10.61 -1.18 20.32
C ALA A 141 10.09 -2.29 21.25
N GLY A 142 9.80 -3.46 20.68
CA GLY A 142 9.30 -4.63 21.43
C GLY A 142 7.78 -4.70 21.59
N MET A 143 7.02 -3.70 21.13
CA MET A 143 5.56 -3.79 21.05
C MET A 143 5.12 -4.57 19.81
N GLU A 144 4.06 -5.36 19.94
CA GLU A 144 3.47 -6.04 18.79
C GLU A 144 2.89 -5.02 17.80
N ARG A 145 3.22 -5.23 16.52
CA ARG A 145 2.68 -4.53 15.36
C ARG A 145 1.65 -5.40 14.67
N THR A 146 0.70 -4.77 13.99
CA THR A 146 -0.32 -5.47 13.20
C THR A 146 -0.07 -5.23 11.72
N ILE A 147 0.02 -6.30 10.95
CA ILE A 147 0.08 -6.23 9.48
C ILE A 147 -1.35 -6.33 8.97
N ASP A 148 -1.78 -5.34 8.20
CA ASP A 148 -3.05 -5.30 7.50
C ASP A 148 -2.77 -5.44 6.01
N ASP A 149 -2.93 -6.66 5.51
CA ASP A 149 -2.66 -7.04 4.12
C ASP A 149 -3.97 -7.32 3.39
N THR A 150 -4.27 -6.47 2.41
CA THR A 150 -5.44 -6.59 1.54
C THR A 150 -5.04 -6.91 0.10
N SER A 151 -3.84 -7.48 -0.09
CA SER A 151 -3.28 -7.85 -1.39
C SER A 151 -4.15 -8.82 -2.20
N GLU A 152 -5.05 -9.56 -1.55
CA GLU A 152 -6.05 -10.43 -2.21
C GLU A 152 -6.97 -9.67 -3.19
N LEU A 153 -7.19 -8.37 -2.95
CA LEU A 153 -7.99 -7.51 -3.82
C LEU A 153 -7.33 -7.28 -5.19
N GLN A 154 -6.04 -7.59 -5.35
CA GLN A 154 -5.34 -7.53 -6.64
C GLN A 154 -5.91 -8.52 -7.66
N ASN A 155 -6.55 -9.60 -7.20
CA ASN A 155 -7.18 -10.58 -8.08
C ASN A 155 -8.41 -10.02 -8.82
N LYS A 156 -8.96 -8.88 -8.36
CA LYS A 156 -9.96 -8.13 -9.10
C LYS A 156 -9.29 -7.50 -10.32
N GLY A 157 -9.89 -7.66 -11.49
CA GLY A 157 -9.18 -7.29 -12.71
C GLY A 157 -10.03 -7.22 -13.96
N VAL A 158 -9.35 -6.92 -15.06
CA VAL A 158 -9.91 -6.89 -16.40
C VAL A 158 -9.31 -8.04 -17.19
N VAL A 159 -10.17 -8.79 -17.89
CA VAL A 159 -9.76 -9.90 -18.77
C VAL A 159 -9.79 -9.40 -20.20
N LEU A 160 -8.68 -9.57 -20.92
CA LEU A 160 -8.56 -9.20 -22.33
C LEU A 160 -8.88 -10.40 -23.22
N THR A 161 -9.12 -10.14 -24.50
CA THR A 161 -9.20 -11.21 -25.54
C THR A 161 -7.82 -11.67 -26.00
N LEU A 162 -6.78 -10.91 -25.65
CA LEU A 162 -5.38 -11.22 -25.92
C LEU A 162 -5.03 -12.58 -25.33
N ASP A 163 -4.27 -13.35 -26.09
CA ASP A 163 -3.68 -14.60 -25.65
C ASP A 163 -2.18 -14.35 -25.47
N LYS A 164 -1.66 -14.63 -24.27
CA LYS A 164 -0.26 -14.31 -23.95
C LYS A 164 0.73 -15.07 -24.84
N GLU A 165 0.48 -16.34 -25.13
CA GLU A 165 1.38 -17.16 -25.95
C GLU A 165 1.40 -16.65 -27.39
N ILE A 166 0.23 -16.32 -27.95
CA ILE A 166 0.14 -15.76 -29.32
C ILE A 166 0.81 -14.37 -29.36
N GLN A 167 0.64 -13.56 -28.33
CA GLN A 167 1.28 -12.25 -28.20
C GLN A 167 2.80 -12.35 -28.21
N GLU A 168 3.38 -13.22 -27.38
CA GLU A 168 4.83 -13.46 -27.30
C GLU A 168 5.40 -13.87 -28.67
N ILE A 169 4.78 -14.85 -29.33
CA ILE A 169 5.20 -15.33 -30.66
C ILE A 169 5.13 -14.20 -31.70
N ALA A 170 4.05 -13.43 -31.69
CA ALA A 170 3.86 -12.31 -32.63
C ALA A 170 4.89 -11.20 -32.38
N GLN A 171 5.22 -10.93 -31.12
CA GLN A 171 6.19 -9.90 -30.74
C GLN A 171 7.61 -10.30 -31.11
N GLU A 172 8.02 -11.54 -30.82
CA GLU A 172 9.32 -12.08 -31.24
C GLU A 172 9.48 -12.02 -32.77
N ALA A 173 8.44 -12.42 -33.51
CA ALA A 173 8.46 -12.35 -34.97
C ALA A 173 8.55 -10.89 -35.47
N ALA A 174 7.79 -9.97 -34.87
CA ALA A 174 7.82 -8.56 -35.25
C ALA A 174 9.21 -7.96 -34.99
N GLU A 175 9.79 -8.17 -33.81
CA GLU A 175 11.10 -7.61 -33.44
C GLU A 175 12.23 -8.15 -34.30
N LYS A 176 12.13 -9.41 -34.73
CA LYS A 176 13.11 -10.04 -35.62
C LYS A 176 13.08 -9.50 -37.05
N TYR A 177 11.90 -9.18 -37.58
CA TYR A 177 11.72 -8.88 -39.01
C TYR A 177 11.31 -7.42 -39.31
N LEU A 178 10.88 -6.64 -38.32
CA LEU A 178 10.38 -5.28 -38.49
C LEU A 178 11.18 -4.30 -37.65
N THR A 179 11.62 -3.20 -38.27
CA THR A 179 12.20 -2.07 -37.52
C THR A 179 11.14 -1.09 -37.04
N LYS A 180 10.05 -0.94 -37.81
CA LYS A 180 8.86 -0.13 -37.50
C LYS A 180 7.65 -0.78 -38.15
N GLY A 181 6.54 -0.84 -37.46
CA GLY A 181 5.33 -1.46 -37.98
C GLY A 181 4.40 -1.93 -36.86
N SER A 182 3.32 -2.59 -37.27
CA SER A 182 2.40 -3.24 -36.34
C SER A 182 2.00 -4.61 -36.88
N VAL A 183 1.71 -5.54 -35.97
CA VAL A 183 1.21 -6.87 -36.25
C VAL A 183 -0.08 -7.05 -35.45
N LEU A 184 -1.14 -7.51 -36.11
CA LEU A 184 -2.41 -7.80 -35.48
C LEU A 184 -2.78 -9.25 -35.81
N VAL A 185 -3.08 -10.03 -34.77
CA VAL A 185 -3.58 -11.41 -34.91
C VAL A 185 -5.00 -11.44 -34.37
N THR A 186 -5.91 -11.90 -35.21
CA THR A 186 -7.34 -11.98 -34.88
C THR A 186 -7.87 -13.37 -35.16
N GLU A 187 -8.80 -13.83 -34.34
CA GLU A 187 -9.50 -15.09 -34.55
C GLU A 187 -10.69 -14.92 -35.50
N ILE A 188 -10.94 -15.93 -36.35
CA ILE A 188 -12.10 -15.98 -37.25
C ILE A 188 -13.02 -17.11 -36.77
N PRO A 189 -14.35 -16.90 -36.65
CA PRO A 189 -15.11 -15.72 -37.09
C PRO A 189 -15.36 -14.65 -36.01
N SER A 190 -14.94 -14.87 -34.76
CA SER A 190 -15.26 -13.98 -33.62
C SER A 190 -14.66 -12.58 -33.73
N CYS A 191 -13.61 -12.41 -34.56
CA CYS A 191 -12.82 -11.19 -34.69
C CYS A 191 -12.18 -10.73 -33.37
N GLU A 192 -12.02 -11.65 -32.41
CA GLU A 192 -11.31 -11.37 -31.17
C GLU A 192 -9.83 -11.14 -31.44
N ILE A 193 -9.26 -10.11 -30.81
CA ILE A 193 -7.84 -9.78 -30.94
C ILE A 193 -7.07 -10.73 -30.03
N ARG A 194 -6.25 -11.58 -30.62
CA ARG A 194 -5.39 -12.55 -29.90
C ARG A 194 -3.99 -11.99 -29.66
N ALA A 195 -3.47 -11.18 -30.57
CA ALA A 195 -2.22 -10.44 -30.37
C ALA A 195 -2.26 -9.07 -31.07
N SER A 196 -1.59 -8.09 -30.48
CA SER A 196 -1.41 -6.75 -31.03
C SER A 196 -0.02 -6.24 -30.65
N VAL A 197 0.84 -6.05 -31.66
CA VAL A 197 2.22 -5.62 -31.51
C VAL A 197 2.43 -4.33 -32.29
N SER A 198 3.15 -3.38 -31.71
CA SER A 198 3.58 -2.15 -32.37
C SER A 198 5.04 -1.87 -32.05
N LEU A 199 5.82 -1.47 -33.06
CA LEU A 199 7.24 -1.19 -32.95
C LEU A 199 7.58 0.25 -33.37
N PRO A 200 8.52 0.92 -32.68
CA PRO A 200 9.37 0.38 -31.61
C PRO A 200 8.63 0.18 -30.29
N THR A 201 9.04 -0.82 -29.50
CA THR A 201 8.58 -1.01 -28.12
C THR A 201 9.26 -0.02 -27.17
N TYR A 202 8.73 0.12 -25.97
CA TYR A 202 9.32 0.91 -24.89
C TYR A 202 9.17 0.16 -23.56
N PRO A 203 10.18 0.24 -22.66
CA PRO A 203 10.00 -0.25 -21.32
C PRO A 203 8.95 0.63 -20.62
N PRO A 204 7.86 0.07 -20.06
CA PRO A 204 6.83 0.84 -19.36
C PRO A 204 7.38 1.57 -18.12
N MET A 205 8.57 1.15 -17.66
CA MET A 205 9.26 1.66 -16.49
C MET A 205 10.35 2.68 -16.87
N THR A 206 10.03 3.97 -16.93
CA THR A 206 11.05 5.03 -17.17
C THR A 206 11.29 6.01 -16.01
N TRP A 207 10.54 6.01 -14.90
CA TRP A 207 10.77 7.02 -13.85
C TRP A 207 11.28 6.50 -12.49
N ARG A 208 10.81 5.35 -11.99
CA ARG A 208 11.15 4.89 -10.62
C ARG A 208 12.53 4.21 -10.51
N ILE A 209 12.92 3.41 -11.50
CA ILE A 209 14.24 2.75 -11.55
C ILE A 209 15.36 3.74 -11.85
N LEU A 210 15.10 4.80 -12.63
CA LEU A 210 16.11 5.82 -12.87
C LEU A 210 16.47 6.59 -11.59
N TRP A 211 15.59 6.67 -10.58
CA TRP A 211 15.93 7.30 -9.31
C TRP A 211 16.85 6.40 -8.46
N THR A 212 16.45 5.14 -8.23
CA THR A 212 17.24 4.17 -7.43
C THR A 212 18.54 3.72 -8.10
N LYS A 213 18.60 3.64 -9.44
CA LYS A 213 19.82 3.27 -10.19
C LYS A 213 20.79 4.46 -10.33
N ARG A 214 20.29 5.71 -10.30
CA ARG A 214 21.10 6.95 -10.39
C ARG A 214 21.57 7.47 -9.03
N GLU A 215 20.85 7.19 -7.94
CA GLU A 215 21.29 7.48 -6.56
C GLU A 215 22.53 6.68 -6.15
N ARG A 216 22.82 5.54 -6.79
CA ARG A 216 24.09 4.84 -6.59
C ARG A 216 25.31 5.51 -7.25
N ARG A 217 25.13 6.61 -8.00
CA ARG A 217 26.27 7.22 -8.72
C ARG A 217 26.56 8.68 -8.43
N PHE A 218 25.61 9.55 -8.09
CA PHE A 218 25.95 10.96 -7.86
C PHE A 218 25.04 11.65 -6.84
N LEU A 219 25.65 12.03 -5.72
CA LEU A 219 25.16 13.07 -4.81
C LEU A 219 25.23 14.44 -5.52
N THR A 220 24.17 15.22 -5.37
CA THR A 220 24.02 16.67 -5.64
C THR A 220 23.98 17.15 -7.09
N GLY A 221 22.81 17.65 -7.52
CA GLY A 221 22.64 18.53 -8.69
C GLY A 221 21.16 18.79 -9.02
N PRO A 222 20.73 20.04 -9.30
CA PRO A 222 19.32 20.40 -9.47
C PRO A 222 18.76 19.95 -10.84
N PHE A 223 17.45 19.69 -10.87
CA PHE A 223 16.70 19.26 -12.04
C PHE A 223 16.63 20.34 -13.13
N PRO A 224 16.79 19.99 -14.43
CA PRO A 224 16.31 20.83 -15.52
C PRO A 224 14.83 20.54 -15.79
N ALA A 225 14.02 21.60 -15.85
CA ALA A 225 12.65 21.55 -16.35
C ALA A 225 12.66 21.27 -17.86
N ILE A 226 11.88 20.29 -18.30
CA ILE A 226 11.71 20.00 -19.73
C ILE A 226 10.56 20.87 -20.26
N ARG A 227 10.87 21.64 -21.31
CA ARG A 227 9.93 22.32 -22.21
C ARG A 227 9.64 21.43 -23.41
#